data_AF-E5AN65-F1
#
_entry.id   AF-E5AN65-F1
#
_cell.length_a   1.000
_cell.length_b   1.000
_cell.length_c   1.000
_cell.angle_alpha   90.00
_cell.angle_beta   90.00
_cell.angle_gamma   90.00
#
_symmetry.space_group_name_H-M   'P 1'
#
loop_
_entity.id
_entity.type
_entity.pdbx_description
1 polymer ?
#
loop_
_entity_poly.entity_id
_entity_poly.type
_entity_poly.pdbx_seq_one_letter_code
_entity_poly.pdbx_strand_id
1 'polypeptide(L)'
;MTHCPLNDVVESADAATQPAVRARAVLPATAIGASASRAASAKSRSRRSTFLKWLRNVHGWIGLWGAVLGLMFGVTGFLLNHRGGPMKISPGEPQVSQMRLLLPAPAPDSPQALAEWVGRELRFDGRIGRTQREPAHKVAWGDRSVMQPEHWSAMLTGPRTSIMIEYWAGNSTVSLKRTEGTLLAMLNNLHRGGGMGIGWILFVDTIAGSLVLLSLTGVLLWTELNRRKTIGAAIFAVSLVAMVVCGIV
;
A
#
# COMPACT_ATOMS: atom_id res chain seq x y z
N MET A 1 42.08 -71.85 -22.24
CA MET A 1 42.03 -71.08 -23.51
C MET A 1 42.74 -69.76 -23.22
N THR A 2 44.03 -69.56 -23.53
CA THR A 2 44.64 -69.38 -24.88
C THR A 2 43.95 -68.24 -25.64
N HIS A 3 44.60 -67.13 -26.01
CA HIS A 3 45.97 -67.00 -26.56
C HIS A 3 46.77 -65.75 -26.13
N CYS A 4 48.08 -65.82 -26.36
CA CYS A 4 49.02 -64.71 -26.59
C CYS A 4 49.88 -65.07 -27.83
N PRO A 5 50.29 -64.10 -28.67
CA PRO A 5 51.73 -63.85 -28.94
C PRO A 5 52.11 -62.36 -28.70
N LEU A 6 53.30 -61.99 -28.21
CA LEU A 6 54.62 -61.92 -28.88
C LEU A 6 54.61 -60.95 -30.09
N ASN A 7 55.22 -59.75 -29.99
CA ASN A 7 56.65 -59.40 -30.24
C ASN A 7 56.91 -59.05 -31.73
N ASP A 8 57.88 -58.21 -32.14
CA ASP A 8 59.08 -57.66 -31.46
C ASP A 8 59.61 -56.35 -32.13
N VAL A 9 60.50 -55.60 -31.44
CA VAL A 9 61.63 -54.77 -31.98
C VAL A 9 61.33 -53.59 -32.95
N VAL A 10 62.06 -52.45 -33.05
CA VAL A 10 63.28 -51.87 -32.38
C VAL A 10 62.86 -50.64 -31.49
N GLU A 11 63.56 -49.53 -31.17
CA GLU A 11 64.89 -48.93 -31.47
C GLU A 11 65.44 -48.10 -30.25
N SER A 12 66.35 -47.14 -30.47
CA SER A 12 67.07 -46.37 -29.42
C SER A 12 67.21 -44.85 -29.71
N ALA A 13 67.37 -44.04 -28.66
CA ALA A 13 68.24 -42.84 -28.62
C ALA A 13 68.25 -42.16 -27.22
N ASP A 14 69.39 -41.53 -26.87
CA ASP A 14 69.58 -40.74 -25.64
C ASP A 14 68.93 -39.34 -25.67
N ALA A 15 68.53 -38.84 -24.50
CA ALA A 15 68.46 -37.39 -24.22
C ALA A 15 68.64 -37.11 -22.71
N ALA A 16 69.65 -36.31 -22.34
CA ALA A 16 69.96 -36.02 -20.93
C ALA A 16 69.08 -34.90 -20.33
N THR A 17 68.51 -35.14 -19.15
CA THR A 17 67.70 -34.15 -18.40
C THR A 17 68.59 -33.20 -17.61
N GLN A 18 68.68 -31.93 -18.04
CA GLN A 18 69.36 -30.87 -17.30
C GLN A 18 68.49 -30.33 -16.13
N PRO A 19 69.09 -29.83 -15.04
CA PRO A 19 68.34 -29.28 -13.90
C PRO A 19 67.65 -27.95 -14.27
N ALA A 20 66.33 -27.90 -14.13
CA ALA A 20 65.52 -26.74 -14.52
C ALA A 20 65.71 -25.54 -13.56
N VAL A 21 66.59 -24.60 -13.95
CA VAL A 21 66.67 -23.28 -13.31
C VAL A 21 65.35 -22.55 -13.51
N ARG A 22 64.55 -22.44 -12.44
CA ARG A 22 63.27 -21.71 -12.44
C ARG A 22 63.50 -20.21 -12.64
N ALA A 23 63.52 -19.78 -13.90
CA ALA A 23 63.46 -18.37 -14.26
C ALA A 23 62.19 -17.73 -13.65
N ARG A 24 62.38 -16.91 -12.60
CA ARG A 24 61.30 -16.20 -11.92
C ARG A 24 60.82 -15.05 -12.79
N ALA A 25 59.96 -15.36 -13.77
CA ALA A 25 59.44 -14.42 -14.74
C ALA A 25 58.83 -13.19 -14.06
N VAL A 26 59.53 -12.05 -14.14
CA VAL A 26 59.04 -10.76 -13.67
C VAL A 26 57.99 -10.28 -14.66
N LEU A 27 56.71 -10.54 -14.34
CA LEU A 27 55.59 -10.05 -15.13
C LEU A 27 55.67 -8.52 -15.23
N PRO A 28 55.62 -7.93 -16.45
CA PRO A 28 55.69 -6.49 -16.59
C PRO A 28 54.50 -5.83 -15.89
N ALA A 29 54.71 -4.70 -15.21
CA ALA A 29 53.70 -4.05 -14.37
C ALA A 29 52.40 -3.73 -15.12
N THR A 30 52.48 -3.48 -16.43
CA THR A 30 51.34 -3.30 -17.34
C THR A 30 50.40 -4.52 -17.40
N ALA A 31 50.92 -5.75 -17.35
CA ALA A 31 50.12 -6.98 -17.30
C ALA A 31 49.38 -7.14 -15.95
N ILE A 32 49.99 -6.64 -14.87
CA ILE A 32 49.37 -6.62 -13.53
C ILE A 32 48.22 -5.59 -13.52
N GLY A 33 48.43 -4.38 -14.08
CA GLY A 33 47.36 -3.38 -14.24
C GLY A 33 46.20 -3.84 -15.13
N ALA A 34 46.51 -4.53 -16.24
CA ALA A 34 45.50 -5.06 -17.16
C ALA A 34 44.67 -6.21 -16.56
N SER A 35 45.28 -7.08 -15.74
CA SER A 35 44.56 -8.14 -15.03
C SER A 35 43.72 -7.58 -13.87
N ALA A 36 44.23 -6.59 -13.12
CA ALA A 36 43.49 -5.89 -12.07
C ALA A 36 42.24 -5.16 -12.61
N SER A 37 42.34 -4.45 -13.74
CA SER A 37 41.19 -3.74 -14.34
C SER A 37 40.14 -4.71 -14.94
N ARG A 38 40.57 -5.84 -15.50
CA ARG A 38 39.67 -6.95 -15.89
C ARG A 38 38.96 -7.57 -14.68
N ALA A 39 39.67 -7.81 -13.57
CA ALA A 39 39.08 -8.32 -12.33
C ALA A 39 38.07 -7.33 -11.71
N ALA A 40 38.40 -6.04 -11.67
CA ALA A 40 37.51 -4.99 -11.16
C ALA A 40 36.23 -4.85 -12.00
N SER A 41 36.35 -4.84 -13.33
CA SER A 41 35.19 -4.75 -14.24
C SER A 41 34.34 -6.03 -14.22
N ALA A 42 34.93 -7.22 -14.07
CA ALA A 42 34.21 -8.47 -13.83
C ALA A 42 33.44 -8.44 -12.49
N LYS A 43 34.08 -7.97 -11.40
CA LYS A 43 33.46 -7.82 -10.07
C LYS A 43 32.30 -6.81 -10.09
N SER A 44 32.44 -5.73 -10.86
CA SER A 44 31.36 -4.75 -11.12
C SER A 44 30.19 -5.38 -11.91
N ARG A 45 30.47 -6.07 -13.02
CA ARG A 45 29.46 -6.77 -13.83
C ARG A 45 28.71 -7.85 -13.02
N SER A 46 29.42 -8.58 -12.16
CA SER A 46 28.84 -9.55 -11.23
C SER A 46 27.88 -8.89 -10.23
N ARG A 47 28.34 -7.85 -9.51
CA ARG A 47 27.50 -7.05 -8.59
C ARG A 47 26.24 -6.51 -9.27
N ARG A 48 26.37 -5.95 -10.49
CA ARG A 48 25.24 -5.49 -11.32
C ARG A 48 24.26 -6.61 -11.65
N SER A 49 24.74 -7.81 -12.01
CA SER A 49 23.89 -8.96 -12.30
C SER A 49 23.09 -9.39 -11.06
N THR A 50 23.74 -9.47 -9.88
CA THR A 50 23.07 -9.80 -8.62
C THR A 50 22.04 -8.75 -8.22
N PHE A 51 22.37 -7.46 -8.34
CA PHE A 51 21.42 -6.38 -8.08
C PHE A 51 20.20 -6.43 -9.00
N LEU A 52 20.38 -6.62 -10.32
CA LEU A 52 19.26 -6.72 -11.26
C LEU A 52 18.39 -7.97 -11.04
N LYS A 53 18.98 -9.10 -10.62
CA LYS A 53 18.23 -10.29 -10.19
C LYS A 53 17.38 -10.00 -8.95
N TRP A 54 17.97 -9.39 -7.92
CA TRP A 54 17.25 -8.99 -6.71
C TRP A 54 16.12 -7.99 -7.01
N LEU A 55 16.43 -6.92 -7.76
CA LEU A 55 15.48 -5.87 -8.12
C LEU A 55 14.28 -6.43 -8.90
N ARG A 56 14.51 -7.33 -9.86
CA ARG A 56 13.45 -8.02 -10.61
C ARG A 56 12.61 -8.92 -9.71
N ASN A 57 13.23 -9.64 -8.78
CA ASN A 57 12.49 -10.50 -7.84
C ASN A 57 11.62 -9.66 -6.89
N VAL A 58 12.14 -8.55 -6.35
CA VAL A 58 11.38 -7.62 -5.50
C VAL A 58 10.22 -6.99 -6.28
N HIS A 59 10.47 -6.50 -7.50
CA HIS A 59 9.44 -5.96 -8.38
C HIS A 59 8.34 -7.01 -8.67
N GLY A 60 8.71 -8.27 -8.93
CA GLY A 60 7.74 -9.36 -9.15
C GLY A 60 6.89 -9.68 -7.93
N TRP A 61 7.49 -9.83 -6.75
CA TRP A 61 6.77 -10.17 -5.51
C TRP A 61 5.89 -9.03 -5.00
N ILE A 62 6.40 -7.80 -4.96
CA ILE A 62 5.59 -6.62 -4.63
C ILE A 62 4.53 -6.38 -5.72
N GLY A 63 4.81 -6.73 -6.97
CA GLY A 63 3.87 -6.72 -8.09
C GLY A 63 2.69 -7.65 -7.89
N LEU A 64 2.94 -8.89 -7.48
CA LEU A 64 1.88 -9.85 -7.20
C LEU A 64 1.01 -9.41 -6.00
N TRP A 65 1.63 -8.93 -4.92
CA TRP A 65 0.91 -8.39 -3.75
C TRP A 65 0.04 -7.17 -4.13
N GLY A 66 0.65 -6.19 -4.80
CA GLY A 66 -0.02 -4.98 -5.26
C GLY A 66 -1.11 -5.25 -6.30
N ALA A 67 -0.97 -6.29 -7.13
CA ALA A 67 -1.99 -6.71 -8.08
C ALA A 67 -3.20 -7.36 -7.38
N VAL A 68 -2.98 -8.23 -6.38
CA VAL A 68 -4.08 -8.86 -5.62
C VAL A 68 -4.87 -7.82 -4.83
N LEU A 69 -4.19 -6.96 -4.06
CA LEU A 69 -4.87 -5.90 -3.30
C LEU A 69 -5.44 -4.81 -4.22
N GLY A 70 -4.73 -4.47 -5.30
CA GLY A 70 -5.17 -3.51 -6.31
C GLY A 70 -6.39 -3.97 -7.10
N LEU A 71 -6.56 -5.28 -7.32
CA LEU A 71 -7.79 -5.84 -7.91
C LEU A 71 -8.97 -5.71 -6.92
N MET A 72 -8.77 -6.06 -5.65
CA MET A 72 -9.79 -5.91 -4.61
C MET A 72 -10.22 -4.44 -4.42
N PHE A 73 -9.25 -3.52 -4.38
CA PHE A 73 -9.53 -2.07 -4.32
C PHE A 73 -10.09 -1.52 -5.62
N GLY A 74 -9.69 -2.04 -6.78
CA GLY A 74 -10.23 -1.66 -8.09
C GLY A 74 -11.71 -2.03 -8.23
N VAL A 75 -12.10 -3.26 -7.86
CA VAL A 75 -13.51 -3.71 -7.88
C VAL A 75 -14.36 -2.88 -6.91
N THR A 76 -13.89 -2.67 -5.68
CA THR A 76 -14.64 -1.85 -4.70
C THR A 76 -14.68 -0.37 -5.08
N GLY A 77 -13.64 0.18 -5.70
CA GLY A 77 -13.60 1.55 -6.22
C GLY A 77 -14.51 1.75 -7.44
N PHE A 78 -14.61 0.75 -8.32
CA PHE A 78 -15.57 0.72 -9.42
C PHE A 78 -17.01 0.78 -8.89
N LEU A 79 -17.37 -0.05 -7.90
CA LEU A 79 -18.67 -0.01 -7.23
C LEU A 79 -18.92 1.34 -6.53
N LEU A 80 -17.87 1.91 -5.92
CA LEU A 80 -17.94 3.21 -5.24
C LEU A 80 -18.21 4.38 -6.20
N ASN A 81 -17.71 4.31 -7.44
CA ASN A 81 -17.97 5.30 -8.47
C ASN A 81 -19.47 5.32 -8.87
N HIS A 82 -20.09 4.14 -8.96
CA HIS A 82 -21.49 3.95 -9.31
C HIS A 82 -22.48 4.19 -8.15
N ARG A 83 -22.06 4.86 -7.06
CA ARG A 83 -22.95 5.21 -5.94
C ARG A 83 -23.93 6.35 -6.24
N GLY A 84 -23.64 7.16 -7.26
CA GLY A 84 -24.42 8.32 -7.69
C GLY A 84 -25.00 8.15 -9.10
N GLY A 85 -25.77 9.13 -9.57
CA GLY A 85 -26.17 9.21 -10.97
C GLY A 85 -25.01 9.65 -11.88
N PRO A 86 -25.09 9.41 -13.20
CA PRO A 86 -26.24 8.82 -13.91
C PRO A 86 -26.32 7.28 -13.78
N MET A 87 -25.19 6.58 -13.72
CA MET A 87 -25.14 5.11 -13.67
C MET A 87 -25.11 4.60 -12.23
N LYS A 88 -26.27 4.61 -11.56
CA LYS A 88 -26.37 4.19 -10.15
C LYS A 88 -26.52 2.67 -10.02
N ILE A 89 -25.50 2.00 -9.46
CA ILE A 89 -25.65 0.66 -8.88
C ILE A 89 -26.26 0.85 -7.48
N SER A 90 -27.52 0.45 -7.31
CA SER A 90 -28.17 0.56 -6.00
C SER A 90 -27.50 -0.39 -5.00
N PRO A 91 -27.07 0.07 -3.81
CA PRO A 91 -26.56 -0.83 -2.79
C PRO A 91 -27.67 -1.68 -2.14
N GLY A 92 -28.95 -1.40 -2.41
CA GLY A 92 -30.09 -1.89 -1.65
C GLY A 92 -30.43 -0.97 -0.47
N GLU A 93 -31.56 -1.22 0.19
CA GLU A 93 -32.04 -0.40 1.30
C GLU A 93 -31.36 -0.77 2.63
N PRO A 94 -30.94 0.20 3.45
CA PRO A 94 -30.38 -0.07 4.76
C PRO A 94 -31.49 -0.37 5.77
N GLN A 95 -31.26 -1.33 6.67
CA GLN A 95 -32.20 -1.62 7.76
C GLN A 95 -32.03 -0.60 8.88
N VAL A 96 -33.11 0.08 9.25
CA VAL A 96 -33.10 1.13 10.28
C VAL A 96 -33.91 0.68 11.48
N SER A 97 -33.30 0.68 12.67
CA SER A 97 -33.96 0.39 13.94
C SER A 97 -33.76 1.55 14.92
N GLN A 98 -34.83 1.88 15.64
CA GLN A 98 -34.79 2.85 16.74
C GLN A 98 -34.87 2.11 18.07
N MET A 99 -34.08 2.54 19.04
CA MET A 99 -34.08 2.04 20.41
C MET A 99 -33.82 3.21 21.37
N ARG A 100 -34.16 3.04 22.65
CA ARG A 100 -33.83 3.99 23.71
C ARG A 100 -33.10 3.26 24.82
N LEU A 101 -32.07 3.90 25.39
CA LEU A 101 -31.40 3.43 26.59
C LEU A 101 -31.67 4.42 27.73
N LEU A 102 -31.77 3.91 28.96
CA LEU A 102 -31.74 4.75 30.16
C LEU A 102 -30.31 5.26 30.38
N LEU A 103 -30.16 6.52 30.78
CA LEU A 103 -28.85 7.07 31.12
C LEU A 103 -28.31 6.42 32.42
N PRO A 104 -26.98 6.27 32.55
CA PRO A 104 -26.36 5.84 33.80
C PRO A 104 -26.45 6.95 34.86
N ALA A 105 -26.19 6.57 36.12
CA ALA A 105 -25.98 7.50 37.23
C ALA A 105 -24.54 7.34 37.74
N PRO A 106 -23.68 8.38 37.69
CA PRO A 106 -23.93 9.72 37.11
C PRO A 106 -24.11 9.68 35.59
N ALA A 107 -24.80 10.70 35.06
CA ALA A 107 -24.97 10.89 33.62
C ALA A 107 -23.63 11.34 32.96
N PRO A 108 -23.39 11.06 31.67
CA PRO A 108 -22.18 11.52 30.99
C PRO A 108 -22.19 13.05 30.79
N ASP A 109 -21.08 13.73 31.06
CA ASP A 109 -21.00 15.22 31.02
C ASP A 109 -20.79 15.84 29.61
N SER A 110 -20.68 15.00 28.56
CA SER A 110 -20.41 15.47 27.20
C SER A 110 -20.96 14.52 26.12
N PRO A 111 -21.20 15.01 24.88
CA PRO A 111 -21.54 14.14 23.73
C PRO A 111 -20.49 13.05 23.46
N GLN A 112 -19.21 13.32 23.75
CA GLN A 112 -18.11 12.36 23.61
C GLN A 112 -18.22 11.25 24.67
N ALA A 113 -18.38 11.61 25.95
CA ALA A 113 -18.57 10.65 27.04
C ALA A 113 -19.87 9.83 26.88
N LEU A 114 -20.94 10.45 26.37
CA LEU A 114 -22.18 9.76 25.99
C LEU A 114 -21.93 8.75 24.88
N ALA A 115 -21.21 9.12 23.82
CA ALA A 115 -20.86 8.24 22.72
C ALA A 115 -19.98 7.06 23.15
N GLU A 116 -18.99 7.31 24.02
CA GLU A 116 -18.18 6.25 24.63
C GLU A 116 -19.01 5.29 25.49
N TRP A 117 -19.90 5.80 26.35
CA TRP A 117 -20.74 4.94 27.18
C TRP A 117 -21.68 4.10 26.31
N VAL A 118 -22.39 4.69 25.34
CA VAL A 118 -23.24 3.93 24.40
C VAL A 118 -22.42 2.88 23.63
N GLY A 119 -21.17 3.20 23.25
CA GLY A 119 -20.25 2.27 22.62
C GLY A 119 -19.89 1.08 23.51
N ARG A 120 -19.60 1.31 24.80
CA ARG A 120 -19.33 0.26 25.79
C ARG A 120 -20.58 -0.59 26.08
N GLU A 121 -21.72 0.07 26.31
CA GLU A 121 -23.01 -0.55 26.64
C GLU A 121 -23.48 -1.50 25.54
N LEU A 122 -23.42 -1.06 24.28
CA LEU A 122 -23.80 -1.85 23.12
C LEU A 122 -22.69 -2.78 22.59
N ARG A 123 -21.52 -2.82 23.25
CA ARG A 123 -20.31 -3.54 22.82
C ARG A 123 -19.99 -3.29 21.34
N PHE A 124 -19.95 -2.02 20.95
CA PHE A 124 -19.86 -1.60 19.56
C PHE A 124 -18.42 -1.27 19.16
N ASP A 125 -17.76 -2.20 18.47
CA ASP A 125 -16.37 -2.10 18.00
C ASP A 125 -16.16 -1.13 16.80
N GLY A 126 -16.83 0.02 16.83
CA GLY A 126 -16.73 1.08 15.84
C GLY A 126 -16.13 2.37 16.41
N ARG A 127 -15.81 3.31 15.52
CA ARG A 127 -15.21 4.59 15.91
C ARG A 127 -16.26 5.65 16.19
N ILE A 128 -16.01 6.46 17.22
CA ILE A 128 -16.73 7.71 17.44
C ILE A 128 -16.37 8.68 16.30
N GLY A 129 -17.39 9.14 15.58
CA GLY A 129 -17.28 10.12 14.50
C GLY A 129 -17.51 11.54 15.00
N ARG A 130 -18.20 12.37 14.21
CA ARG A 130 -18.57 13.74 14.62
C ARG A 130 -19.50 13.69 15.84
N THR A 131 -19.18 14.53 16.81
CA THR A 131 -19.93 14.80 18.03
C THR A 131 -20.29 16.28 18.02
N GLN A 132 -21.50 16.64 18.47
CA GLN A 132 -21.99 18.02 18.50
C GLN A 132 -22.75 18.30 19.79
N ARG A 133 -22.61 19.54 20.26
CA ARG A 133 -23.28 20.11 21.43
C ARG A 133 -23.95 21.40 20.98
N GLU A 134 -25.27 21.36 20.80
CA GLU A 134 -26.08 22.51 20.42
C GLU A 134 -26.66 23.15 21.69
N PRO A 135 -26.29 24.41 22.02
CA PRO A 135 -26.70 25.04 23.27
C PRO A 135 -28.21 25.29 23.31
N ALA A 136 -28.76 25.33 24.52
CA ALA A 136 -30.16 25.70 24.74
C ALA A 136 -30.43 27.12 24.19
N HIS A 137 -31.43 27.25 23.32
CA HIS A 137 -31.72 28.51 22.61
C HIS A 137 -33.23 28.69 22.39
N LYS A 138 -33.64 29.91 22.00
CA LYS A 138 -35.03 30.21 21.71
C LYS A 138 -35.38 29.82 20.28
N VAL A 139 -36.43 29.02 20.13
CA VAL A 139 -37.01 28.63 18.84
C VAL A 139 -38.43 29.20 18.73
N ALA A 140 -38.82 29.64 17.54
CA ALA A 140 -40.20 30.06 17.26
C ALA A 140 -41.05 28.83 16.88
N TRP A 141 -42.20 28.67 17.53
CA TRP A 141 -43.15 27.59 17.30
C TRP A 141 -44.54 28.18 17.06
N GLY A 142 -44.78 28.60 15.81
CA GLY A 142 -45.85 29.54 15.49
C GLY A 142 -45.65 30.86 16.25
N ASP A 143 -46.72 31.41 16.79
CA ASP A 143 -46.73 32.71 17.50
C ASP A 143 -46.07 32.67 18.90
N ARG A 144 -45.47 31.55 19.31
CA ARG A 144 -44.86 31.36 20.63
C ARG A 144 -43.37 31.04 20.53
N SER A 145 -42.57 31.71 21.34
CA SER A 145 -41.16 31.36 21.54
C SER A 145 -41.01 30.35 22.67
N VAL A 146 -40.30 29.26 22.42
CA VAL A 146 -40.00 28.20 23.39
C VAL A 146 -38.49 28.09 23.58
N MET A 147 -38.04 27.89 24.82
CA MET A 147 -36.66 27.50 25.09
C MET A 147 -36.48 26.03 24.70
N GLN A 148 -35.74 25.77 23.63
CA GLN A 148 -35.28 24.43 23.31
C GLN A 148 -34.14 24.06 24.29
N PRO A 149 -34.21 22.90 24.99
CA PRO A 149 -33.11 22.46 25.85
C PRO A 149 -31.88 22.06 25.01
N GLU A 150 -30.74 21.95 25.68
CA GLU A 150 -29.48 21.61 25.06
C GLU A 150 -29.54 20.22 24.37
N HIS A 151 -29.07 20.15 23.12
CA HIS A 151 -29.13 18.95 22.29
C HIS A 151 -27.74 18.39 22.02
N TRP A 152 -27.55 17.09 22.25
CA TRP A 152 -26.33 16.37 21.91
C TRP A 152 -26.59 15.38 20.79
N SER A 153 -25.79 15.47 19.73
CA SER A 153 -25.76 14.45 18.68
C SER A 153 -24.36 13.84 18.57
N ALA A 154 -24.30 12.53 18.39
CA ALA A 154 -23.05 11.80 18.16
C ALA A 154 -23.28 10.65 17.19
N MET A 155 -22.23 10.17 16.53
CA MET A 155 -22.33 9.09 15.57
C MET A 155 -21.23 8.04 15.78
N LEU A 156 -21.63 6.82 16.15
CA LEU A 156 -20.73 5.66 16.13
C LEU A 156 -20.75 5.04 14.73
N THR A 157 -19.57 4.76 14.16
CA THR A 157 -19.42 4.23 12.80
C THR A 157 -18.55 2.98 12.81
N GLY A 158 -19.12 1.85 12.42
CA GLY A 158 -18.39 0.62 12.09
C GLY A 158 -18.46 0.32 10.58
N PRO A 159 -17.90 -0.81 10.12
CA PRO A 159 -17.84 -1.13 8.69
C PRO A 159 -19.21 -1.35 8.04
N ARG A 160 -20.10 -2.11 8.70
CA ARG A 160 -21.47 -2.41 8.24
C ARG A 160 -22.53 -1.50 8.89
N THR A 161 -22.39 -1.24 10.18
CA THR A 161 -23.42 -0.61 11.00
C THR A 161 -22.97 0.77 11.46
N SER A 162 -23.90 1.72 11.54
CA SER A 162 -23.72 3.00 12.24
C SER A 162 -24.83 3.20 13.26
N ILE A 163 -24.56 3.99 14.30
CA ILE A 163 -25.51 4.34 15.36
C ILE A 163 -25.45 5.85 15.52
N MET A 164 -26.55 6.52 15.16
CA MET A 164 -26.76 7.92 15.48
C MET A 164 -27.37 8.02 16.88
N ILE A 165 -26.76 8.83 17.73
CA ILE A 165 -27.08 9.06 19.13
C ILE A 165 -27.68 10.46 19.22
N GLU A 166 -28.86 10.57 19.82
CA GLU A 166 -29.60 11.83 20.01
C GLU A 166 -30.04 11.92 21.47
N TYR A 167 -29.59 12.97 22.17
CA TYR A 167 -29.93 13.23 23.57
C TYR A 167 -30.39 14.69 23.75
N TRP A 168 -31.29 14.90 24.71
CA TRP A 168 -31.83 16.20 25.09
C TRP A 168 -31.60 16.36 26.60
N ALA A 169 -30.90 17.42 27.01
CA ALA A 169 -30.50 17.60 28.39
C ALA A 169 -31.72 17.64 29.33
N GLY A 170 -31.69 16.80 30.38
CA GLY A 170 -32.78 16.62 31.34
C GLY A 170 -33.69 15.42 31.05
N ASN A 171 -33.53 14.72 29.93
CA ASN A 171 -34.19 13.43 29.69
C ASN A 171 -33.47 12.30 30.46
N SER A 172 -34.22 11.33 31.00
CA SER A 172 -33.65 10.10 31.57
C SER A 172 -33.26 9.05 30.52
N THR A 173 -33.56 9.30 29.24
CA THR A 173 -33.26 8.40 28.11
C THR A 173 -32.48 9.07 26.99
N VAL A 174 -31.65 8.26 26.30
CA VAL A 174 -31.02 8.62 25.03
C VAL A 174 -31.73 7.89 23.89
N SER A 175 -31.99 8.59 22.78
CA SER A 175 -32.52 8.01 21.55
C SER A 175 -31.38 7.52 20.66
N LEU A 176 -31.48 6.29 20.17
CA LEU A 176 -30.49 5.66 19.31
C LEU A 176 -31.15 5.20 18.01
N LYS A 177 -30.57 5.61 16.88
CA LYS A 177 -30.98 5.21 15.53
C LYS A 177 -29.86 4.37 14.91
N ARG A 178 -29.98 3.05 15.03
CA ARG A 178 -29.07 2.09 14.38
C ARG A 178 -29.45 1.94 12.91
N THR A 179 -28.46 2.03 12.05
CA THR A 179 -28.60 1.85 10.59
C THR A 179 -27.62 0.77 10.15
N GLU A 180 -28.13 -0.32 9.60
CA GLU A 180 -27.31 -1.42 9.07
C GLU A 180 -27.25 -1.35 7.54
N GLY A 181 -26.04 -1.17 7.03
CA GLY A 181 -25.75 -1.19 5.60
C GLY A 181 -25.80 -2.59 5.00
N THR A 182 -26.15 -2.65 3.73
CA THR A 182 -26.02 -3.84 2.89
C THR A 182 -24.54 -4.20 2.64
N LEU A 183 -24.27 -5.34 2.01
CA LEU A 183 -22.90 -5.74 1.64
C LEU A 183 -22.22 -4.71 0.72
N LEU A 184 -22.95 -4.12 -0.22
CA LEU A 184 -22.43 -3.06 -1.10
C LEU A 184 -22.15 -1.77 -0.33
N ALA A 185 -22.96 -1.41 0.68
CA ALA A 185 -22.67 -0.29 1.57
C ALA A 185 -21.41 -0.55 2.43
N MET A 186 -21.27 -1.78 2.96
CA MET A 186 -20.09 -2.21 3.73
C MET A 186 -18.80 -2.16 2.90
N LEU A 187 -18.80 -2.71 1.67
CA LEU A 187 -17.65 -2.65 0.76
C LEU A 187 -17.25 -1.20 0.43
N ASN A 188 -18.24 -0.34 0.19
CA ASN A 188 -18.02 1.10 -0.02
C ASN A 188 -17.46 1.80 1.24
N ASN A 189 -17.79 1.33 2.46
CA ASN A 189 -17.21 1.86 3.69
C ASN A 189 -15.77 1.39 3.88
N LEU A 190 -15.48 0.09 3.69
CA LEU A 190 -14.13 -0.47 3.77
C LEU A 190 -13.16 0.23 2.81
N HIS A 191 -13.55 0.42 1.54
CA HIS A 191 -12.73 1.12 0.55
C HIS A 191 -12.36 2.55 0.99
N ARG A 192 -13.27 3.24 1.70
CA ARG A 192 -13.06 4.60 2.24
C ARG A 192 -12.44 4.64 3.64
N GLY A 193 -12.15 3.48 4.26
CA GLY A 193 -11.74 3.38 5.67
C GLY A 193 -12.81 3.80 6.69
N GLY A 194 -14.08 3.91 6.27
CA GLY A 194 -15.18 4.40 7.09
C GLY A 194 -15.44 3.50 8.30
N GLY A 195 -15.27 4.05 9.50
CA GLY A 195 -15.42 3.32 10.77
C GLY A 195 -14.26 2.40 11.15
N MET A 196 -13.21 2.30 10.34
CA MET A 196 -12.13 1.33 10.53
C MET A 196 -10.99 1.87 11.42
N GLY A 197 -10.40 0.99 12.23
CA GLY A 197 -9.26 1.27 13.12
C GLY A 197 -7.90 1.37 12.41
N ILE A 198 -6.85 1.69 13.19
CA ILE A 198 -5.49 1.94 12.67
C ILE A 198 -4.89 0.79 11.86
N GLY A 199 -5.18 -0.46 12.22
CA GLY A 199 -4.71 -1.63 11.46
C GLY A 199 -5.21 -1.68 10.01
N TRP A 200 -6.39 -1.11 9.71
CA TRP A 200 -6.88 -0.99 8.34
C TRP A 200 -6.15 0.08 7.55
N ILE A 201 -5.80 1.21 8.20
CA ILE A 201 -5.02 2.28 7.58
C ILE A 201 -3.65 1.72 7.15
N LEU A 202 -2.93 1.09 8.09
CA LEU A 202 -1.63 0.47 7.82
C LEU A 202 -1.69 -0.64 6.76
N PHE A 203 -2.80 -1.40 6.69
CA PHE A 203 -3.02 -2.39 5.64
C PHE A 203 -3.19 -1.75 4.25
N VAL A 204 -3.98 -0.68 4.14
CA VAL A 204 -4.17 0.08 2.89
C VAL A 204 -2.89 0.81 2.48
N ASP A 205 -2.09 1.30 3.43
CA ASP A 205 -0.78 1.89 3.18
C ASP A 205 0.19 0.89 2.51
N THR A 206 0.03 -0.42 2.72
CA THR A 206 0.82 -1.43 1.96
C THR A 206 0.51 -1.42 0.46
N ILE A 207 -0.71 -1.03 0.07
CA ILE A 207 -1.11 -0.88 -1.34
C ILE A 207 -0.42 0.34 -1.93
N ALA A 208 -0.51 1.49 -1.27
CA ALA A 208 0.18 2.72 -1.69
C ALA A 208 1.70 2.51 -1.77
N GLY A 209 2.29 1.88 -0.75
CA GLY A 209 3.70 1.47 -0.74
C GLY A 209 4.06 0.52 -1.88
N SER A 210 3.20 -0.47 -2.20
CA SER A 210 3.43 -1.37 -3.33
C SER A 210 3.44 -0.64 -4.68
N LEU A 211 2.52 0.32 -4.90
CA LEU A 211 2.46 1.11 -6.12
C LEU A 211 3.68 2.03 -6.28
N VAL A 212 4.11 2.69 -5.20
CA VAL A 212 5.33 3.51 -5.18
C VAL A 212 6.57 2.65 -5.48
N LEU A 213 6.71 1.51 -4.80
CA LEU A 213 7.82 0.58 -5.03
C LEU A 213 7.80 0.01 -6.45
N LEU A 214 6.64 -0.32 -7.01
CA LEU A 214 6.51 -0.81 -8.39
C LEU A 214 6.92 0.23 -9.42
N SER A 215 6.50 1.49 -9.23
CA SER A 215 6.92 2.61 -10.08
C SER A 215 8.44 2.79 -10.04
N LEU A 216 9.02 2.92 -8.85
CA LEU A 216 10.47 3.11 -8.66
C LEU A 216 11.29 1.94 -9.20
N THR A 217 10.93 0.70 -8.85
CA THR A 217 11.66 -0.50 -9.29
C THR A 217 11.47 -0.77 -10.79
N GLY A 218 10.30 -0.43 -11.36
CA GLY A 218 10.04 -0.49 -12.80
C GLY A 218 10.91 0.50 -13.58
N VAL A 219 11.01 1.75 -13.12
CA VAL A 219 11.91 2.77 -13.70
C VAL A 219 13.38 2.36 -13.57
N LEU A 220 13.80 1.79 -12.44
CA LEU A 220 15.17 1.28 -12.24
C LEU A 220 15.48 0.08 -13.15
N LEU A 221 14.55 -0.87 -13.33
CA LEU A 221 14.71 -2.00 -14.26
C LEU A 221 14.79 -1.51 -15.71
N TRP A 222 13.89 -0.59 -16.10
CA TRP A 222 13.87 -0.01 -17.44
C TRP A 222 15.16 0.78 -17.74
N THR A 223 15.61 1.65 -16.84
CA THR A 223 16.83 2.45 -17.03
C THR A 223 18.10 1.60 -17.04
N GLU A 224 18.15 0.47 -16.31
CA GLU A 224 19.34 -0.38 -16.30
C GLU A 224 19.38 -1.49 -17.36
N LEU A 225 18.25 -1.82 -18.00
CA LEU A 225 18.24 -2.56 -19.28
C LEU A 225 18.47 -1.63 -20.47
N ASN A 226 17.74 -0.51 -20.52
CA ASN A 226 17.66 0.37 -21.70
C ASN A 226 18.54 1.62 -21.61
N ARG A 227 19.59 1.63 -20.76
CA ARG A 227 20.41 2.81 -20.39
C ARG A 227 20.79 3.75 -21.55
N ARG A 228 21.12 3.21 -22.73
CA ARG A 228 21.41 4.02 -23.94
C ARG A 228 20.17 4.76 -24.48
N LYS A 229 19.02 4.07 -24.55
CA LYS A 229 17.75 4.65 -25.00
C LYS A 229 17.18 5.64 -23.98
N THR A 230 17.34 5.39 -22.68
CA THR A 230 16.80 6.29 -21.64
C THR A 230 17.54 7.61 -21.55
N ILE A 231 18.85 7.65 -21.83
CA ILE A 231 19.59 8.92 -21.95
C ILE A 231 19.05 9.74 -23.13
N GLY A 232 18.88 9.12 -24.30
CA GLY A 232 18.30 9.80 -25.48
C GLY A 232 16.87 10.30 -25.24
N ALA A 233 16.02 9.48 -24.61
CA ALA A 233 14.65 9.87 -24.26
C ALA A 233 14.58 10.99 -23.22
N ALA A 234 15.49 11.01 -22.24
CA ALA A 234 15.57 12.08 -21.24
C ALA A 234 16.02 13.41 -21.86
N ILE A 235 17.03 13.38 -22.75
CA ILE A 235 17.45 14.57 -23.51
C ILE A 235 16.29 15.09 -24.37
N PHE A 236 15.63 14.21 -25.13
CA PHE A 236 14.47 14.58 -25.95
C PHE A 236 13.34 15.20 -25.13
N ALA A 237 13.00 14.61 -23.96
CA ALA A 237 11.96 15.14 -23.08
C ALA A 237 12.33 16.51 -22.50
N VAL A 238 13.58 16.72 -22.09
CA VAL A 238 14.07 18.02 -21.60
C VAL A 238 14.05 19.06 -22.72
N SER A 239 14.50 18.72 -23.93
CA SER A 239 14.41 19.59 -25.10
C SER A 239 12.97 19.94 -25.47
N LEU A 240 12.04 18.99 -25.38
CA LEU A 240 10.62 19.22 -25.65
C LEU A 240 9.98 20.15 -24.61
N VAL A 241 10.27 19.94 -23.31
CA VAL A 241 9.80 20.83 -22.25
C VAL A 241 10.40 22.23 -22.38
N ALA A 242 11.70 22.34 -22.69
CA ALA A 242 12.35 23.63 -22.95
C ALA A 242 11.73 24.36 -24.15
N MET A 243 11.45 23.65 -25.25
CA MET A 243 10.77 24.20 -26.42
C MET A 243 9.35 24.69 -26.09
N VAL A 244 8.59 23.95 -25.28
CA VAL A 244 7.24 24.34 -24.85
C VAL A 244 7.28 25.54 -23.90
N VAL A 245 8.21 25.59 -22.94
CA VAL A 245 8.35 26.72 -22.01
C VAL A 245 8.82 27.99 -22.74
N CYS A 246 9.86 27.90 -23.57
CA CYS A 246 10.38 29.02 -24.36
C CYS A 246 9.55 29.35 -25.61
N GLY A 247 8.44 28.65 -25.84
CA GLY A 247 7.45 28.96 -26.90
C GLY A 247 6.08 29.39 -26.36
N ILE A 248 5.92 29.45 -25.04
CA ILE A 248 4.73 29.98 -24.33
C ILE A 248 5.04 31.31 -23.63
N VAL A 249 6.33 31.64 -23.45
CA VAL A 249 6.86 32.94 -22.99
C VAL A 249 7.27 33.79 -24.18
#